data_AF-G5S6Z5-F1
#
_entry.id   AF-G5S6Z5-F1
#
_cell.length_a   1.000
_cell.length_b   1.000
_cell.length_c   1.000
_cell.angle_alpha   90.00
_cell.angle_beta   90.00
_cell.angle_gamma   90.00
#
_symmetry.space_group_name_H-M   'P 1'
#
loop_
_entity.id
_entity.type
_entity.pdbx_description
1 polymer ?
#
loop_
_entity_poly.entity_id
_entity_poly.type
_entity_poly.pdbx_seq_one_letter_code
_entity_poly.pdbx_strand_id
1 'polypeptide(L)' 'MDESTAKGILKYLHDLGVPVSPEVVVARGEQEGWNPEFTKKVAGWAEKVASGNRILIKNPEYFSTYMQEQLKELV' A
#
# COMPACT_ATOMS: atom_id res chain seq x y z
N MET A 1 11.10 -0.55 4.51
CA MET A 1 10.26 -0.60 3.30
C MET A 1 10.27 0.77 2.66
N ASP A 2 10.60 0.84 1.37
CA ASP A 2 10.68 2.10 0.63
C ASP A 2 9.30 2.61 0.17
N GLU A 3 9.18 3.93 -0.01
CA GLU A 3 7.90 4.56 -0.37
C GLU A 3 7.33 4.04 -1.69
N SER A 4 8.18 3.79 -2.70
CA SER A 4 7.75 3.28 -4.00
C SER A 4 7.13 1.89 -3.87
N THR A 5 7.71 1.01 -3.03
CA THR A 5 7.17 -0.32 -2.76
C THR A 5 5.82 -0.24 -2.04
N ALA A 6 5.73 0.57 -0.98
CA ALA A 6 4.47 0.74 -0.23
C ALA A 6 3.33 1.26 -1.12
N LYS A 7 3.62 2.26 -1.97
CA LYS A 7 2.65 2.78 -2.95
C LYS A 7 2.28 1.75 -4.01
N GLY A 8 3.24 0.98 -4.50
CA GLY A 8 3.01 -0.11 -5.45
C GLY A 8 2.06 -1.16 -4.89
N ILE A 9 2.30 -1.60 -3.65
CA ILE A 9 1.44 -2.52 -2.91
C ILE A 9 0.02 -1.97 -2.81
N LEU A 10 -0.16 -0.74 -2.32
CA LEU A 10 -1.50 -0.14 -2.17
C LEU A 10 -2.27 -0.06 -3.49
N LYS A 11 -1.60 0.36 -4.56
CA LYS A 11 -2.21 0.44 -5.89
C LYS A 11 -2.63 -0.96 -6.38
N TYR A 12 -1.74 -1.94 -6.25
CA TYR A 12 -2.00 -3.30 -6.72
C TYR A 12 -3.13 -3.98 -5.95
N LEU A 13 -3.17 -3.82 -4.63
CA LEU A 13 -4.28 -4.31 -3.80
C LEU A 13 -5.61 -3.69 -4.24
N HIS A 14 -5.66 -2.38 -4.47
CA HIS A 14 -6.85 -1.72 -5.00
C HIS A 14 -7.25 -2.26 -6.38
N ASP A 15 -6.29 -2.46 -7.29
CA ASP A 15 -6.54 -3.01 -8.63
C ASP A 15 -7.04 -4.47 -8.57
N LEU A 16 -6.69 -5.22 -7.52
CA LEU A 16 -7.24 -6.55 -7.22
C LEU A 16 -8.64 -6.50 -6.55
N GLY A 17 -9.15 -5.31 -6.23
CA GLY A 17 -10.43 -5.13 -5.52
C GLY A 17 -10.34 -5.30 -4.00
N VAL A 18 -9.13 -5.39 -3.45
CA VAL A 18 -8.91 -5.45 -2.00
C VAL A 18 -9.10 -4.04 -1.41
N PRO A 19 -9.92 -3.89 -0.35
CA PRO A 19 -10.12 -2.59 0.28
C PRO A 19 -8.81 -2.05 0.89
N VAL A 20 -8.36 -0.90 0.40
CA VAL A 20 -7.18 -0.18 0.92
C VAL A 20 -7.58 1.16 1.54
N SER A 21 -8.50 1.14 2.50
CA SER A 21 -8.88 2.36 3.22
C SER A 21 -7.80 2.78 4.23
N PRO A 22 -7.73 4.07 4.60
CA PRO A 22 -6.84 4.55 5.65
C PRO A 22 -6.99 3.78 6.97
N GLU A 23 -8.22 3.42 7.33
CA GLU A 23 -8.54 2.68 8.55
C GLU A 23 -7.91 1.28 8.55
N VAL A 24 -8.02 0.55 7.43
CA VAL A 24 -7.39 -0.77 7.26
C VAL A 24 -5.88 -0.68 7.39
N VAL A 25 -5.27 0.36 6.81
CA VAL A 25 -3.83 0.58 6.89
C VAL A 25 -3.38 0.93 8.31
N VAL A 26 -4.13 1.76 9.03
CA VAL A 26 -3.82 2.11 10.42
C VAL A 26 -3.90 0.87 11.31
N ALA A 27 -5.01 0.12 11.24
CA ALA A 27 -5.20 -1.09 12.04
C ALA A 27 -4.08 -2.11 11.78
N ARG A 28 -3.70 -2.31 10.51
CA ARG A 28 -2.58 -3.19 10.15
C ARG A 28 -1.25 -2.65 10.68
N GLY A 29 -1.02 -1.35 10.56
CA GLY A 29 0.21 -0.74 11.06
C GLY A 29 0.36 -0.86 12.57
N GLU A 30 -0.73 -0.75 13.33
CA GLU A 30 -0.73 -0.96 14.77
C GLU A 30 -0.52 -2.45 15.13
N GLN A 31 -1.20 -3.36 14.44
CA GLN A 31 -1.05 -4.81 14.64
C GLN A 31 0.38 -5.30 14.37
N GLU A 32 1.00 -4.79 13.31
CA GLU A 32 2.35 -5.17 12.87
C GLU A 32 3.46 -4.34 13.52
N GLY A 33 3.12 -3.41 14.44
CA GLY A 33 4.09 -2.60 15.17
C GLY A 33 4.88 -1.63 14.29
N TRP A 34 4.26 -1.11 13.21
CA TRP A 34 4.89 -0.12 12.35
C TRP A 34 5.12 1.20 13.08
N ASN A 35 6.12 1.96 12.61
CA ASN A 35 6.35 3.30 13.12
C ASN A 35 5.09 4.20 12.88
N PRO A 36 4.60 4.96 13.87
CA PRO A 36 3.37 5.75 13.72
C PRO A 36 3.40 6.81 12.61
N GLU A 37 4.53 7.48 12.39
CA GLU A 37 4.68 8.46 11.30
C GLU A 37 4.63 7.77 9.94
N PHE A 38 5.26 6.59 9.84
CA PHE A 38 5.16 5.75 8.66
C PHE A 38 3.72 5.29 8.41
N THR A 39 3.03 4.77 9.42
CA THR A 39 1.62 4.33 9.32
C THR A 39 0.72 5.46 8.84
N LYS A 40 0.84 6.66 9.43
CA LYS A 40 0.07 7.85 9.02
C LYS A 40 0.32 8.21 7.56
N LYS A 41 1.57 8.07 7.09
CA LYS A 41 1.96 8.37 5.71
C LYS A 41 1.38 7.37 4.72
N VAL A 42 1.44 6.07 5.02
CA VAL A 42 0.85 5.01 4.18
C VAL A 42 -0.67 5.16 4.15
N ALA A 43 -1.31 5.47 5.28
CA ALA A 43 -2.74 5.73 5.34
C ALA A 43 -3.16 6.90 4.44
N GLY A 44 -2.37 7.99 4.40
CA GLY A 44 -2.59 9.10 3.48
C GLY A 44 -2.40 8.76 1.99
N TRP A 45 -1.60 7.74 1.65
CA TRP A 45 -1.56 7.22 0.29
C TRP A 45 -2.75 6.32 -0.03
N ALA A 46 -3.18 5.52 0.94
CA ALA A 46 -4.35 4.65 0.84
C ALA A 46 -5.62 5.47 0.55
N GLU A 47 -5.80 6.61 1.23
CA GLU A 47 -6.88 7.57 0.94
C GLU A 47 -6.87 8.04 -0.53
N LYS A 48 -5.69 8.38 -1.04
CA LYS A 48 -5.54 8.84 -2.44
C LYS A 48 -5.91 7.74 -3.41
N VAL A 49 -5.44 6.51 -3.18
CA VAL A 49 -5.78 5.35 -4.01
C VAL A 49 -7.28 5.09 -3.99
N ALA A 50 -7.88 5.02 -2.79
CA ALA A 50 -9.31 4.76 -2.62
C ALA A 50 -10.22 5.84 -3.24
N SER A 51 -9.76 7.10 -3.27
CA SER A 51 -10.48 8.21 -3.90
C SER A 51 -10.31 8.27 -5.42
N GLY A 52 -9.60 7.31 -6.03
CA GLY A 52 -9.26 7.32 -7.46
C GLY A 52 -8.22 8.39 -7.84
N ASN A 53 -7.57 9.02 -6.86
CA ASN A 53 -6.54 10.02 -7.09
C ASN A 53 -5.23 9.35 -7.54
N ARG A 54 -4.52 10.02 -8.45
CA ARG A 54 -3.25 9.52 -8.97
C ARG A 54 -2.17 9.57 -7.89
N ILE A 55 -1.50 8.44 -7.66
CA ILE A 55 -0.29 8.36 -6.84
C ILE A 55 0.95 8.25 -7.72
N LEU A 56 2.02 8.97 -7.38
CA LEU A 56 3.31 8.86 -8.08
C LEU A 56 4.19 7.79 -7.41
N ILE A 57 4.50 6.75 -8.17
CA ILE A 57 5.49 5.71 -7.83
C ILE A 57 6.74 6.02 -8.65
N LYS A 58 7.81 6.48 -7.99
CA LYS A 58 9.04 6.91 -8.68
C LYS A 58 9.86 5.74 -9.21
N ASN A 59 9.90 4.64 -8.46
CA ASN A 59 10.67 3.44 -8.77
C ASN A 59 9.71 2.25 -8.82
N PRO A 60 8.93 2.10 -9.90
CA PRO A 60 7.96 1.02 -10.00
C PRO A 60 8.62 -0.36 -9.98
N GLU A 61 9.89 -0.48 -10.37
CA GLU A 61 10.61 -1.76 -10.34
C GLU A 61 10.83 -2.30 -8.91
N TYR A 62 10.75 -1.45 -7.87
CA TYR A 62 10.89 -1.87 -6.48
C TYR A 62 9.71 -2.69 -5.96
N PHE A 63 8.59 -2.65 -6.67
CA PHE A 63 7.47 -3.56 -6.46
C PHE A 63 7.36 -4.51 -7.66
N SER A 64 8.29 -5.46 -7.68
CA SER A 64 8.50 -6.37 -8.82
C SER A 64 7.30 -7.30 -9.05
N THR A 65 7.25 -7.91 -10.23
CA THR A 65 6.26 -8.94 -10.58
C THR A 65 6.26 -10.09 -9.57
N TYR A 66 7.44 -10.52 -9.11
CA TYR A 66 7.55 -11.54 -8.07
C TYR A 66 6.83 -11.14 -6.77
N MET A 67 7.01 -9.90 -6.31
CA MET A 67 6.30 -9.40 -5.13
C MET A 67 4.79 -9.31 -5.36
N GLN A 68 4.35 -8.97 -6.58
CA GLN A 68 2.93 -8.98 -6.95
C GLN A 68 2.32 -10.37 -6.86
N GLU A 69 3.00 -11.38 -7.41
CA GLU A 69 2.55 -12.78 -7.36
C GLU A 69 2.45 -13.26 -5.91
N GLN A 70 3.50 -13.04 -5.10
CA GLN A 70 3.49 -13.39 -3.69
C GLN A 70 2.38 -12.67 -2.90
N LEU A 71 2.16 -11.38 -3.17
CA LEU A 71 1.08 -10.63 -2.51
C LEU A 71 -0.30 -11.13 -2.91
N LYS A 72 -0.50 -11.53 -4.18
CA LYS A 72 -1.76 -12.07 -4.68
C LYS A 72 -2.14 -13.40 -4.02
N GLU A 73 -1.17 -14.21 -3.62
CA GLU A 73 -1.42 -15.46 -2.90
C GLU A 73 -1.88 -15.25 -1.44
N LEU A 74 -1.69 -14.05 -0.90
CA LEU A 74 -1.97 -13.71 0.50
C LEU A 74 -3.29 -12.94 0.72
N VAL A 75 -4.02 -12.63 -0.35
CA VAL A 75 -5.22 -11.76 -0.33
C VAL A 75 -6.49 -12.49 -0.73
#